data_AF-A0A1I6E7E9-F1
#
_entry.id   AF-A0A1I6E7E9-F1
#
_cell.length_a   1.000
_cell.length_b   1.000
_cell.length_c   1.000
_cell.angle_alpha   90.00
_cell.angle_beta   90.00
_cell.angle_gamma   90.00
#
_symmetry.space_group_name_H-M   'P 1'
#
loop_
_entity.id
_entity.type
_entity.pdbx_description
1 polymer ?
#
loop_
_entity_poly.entity_id
_entity_poly.type
_entity_poly.pdbx_seq_one_letter_code
_entity_poly.pdbx_strand_id
1 'polypeptide(L)' 'MTFKIGEPYFVDDLVVYFINENEALVTDYDCRWELRASEHTCECCTFRFRSRVNPNFICRHIDAVRRMKGTEHSNEVKGA' A
#
# COMPACT_ATOMS: atom_id res chain seq x y z
N MET A 1 -2.52 6.04 -14.01
CA MET A 1 -2.36 7.40 -13.46
C MET A 1 -0.89 7.64 -13.23
N THR A 2 -0.37 8.84 -13.49
CA THR A 2 1.01 9.19 -13.12
C THR A 2 0.97 9.71 -11.68
N PHE A 3 1.49 8.94 -10.73
CA PHE A 3 1.66 9.42 -9.35
C PHE A 3 2.81 10.43 -9.31
N LYS A 4 2.67 11.44 -8.46
CA LYS A 4 3.72 12.40 -8.14
C LYS A 4 4.41 12.02 -6.83
N ILE A 5 5.73 12.13 -6.84
CA ILE A 5 6.60 11.97 -5.67
C ILE A 5 6.51 13.25 -4.82
N GLY A 6 6.51 13.11 -3.50
CA GLY A 6 6.49 14.26 -2.58
C GLY A 6 5.11 14.85 -2.29
N GLU A 7 4.03 14.24 -2.77
CA GLU A 7 2.65 14.61 -2.42
C GLU A 7 1.97 13.47 -1.64
N PRO A 8 1.13 13.77 -0.62
CA PRO A 8 0.37 12.76 0.09
C PRO A 8 -0.88 12.33 -0.69
N TYR A 9 -1.14 11.03 -0.71
CA TYR A 9 -2.35 10.43 -1.26
C TYR A 9 -3.15 9.77 -0.15
N PHE A 10 -4.45 10.06 -0.10
CA PHE A 10 -5.37 9.42 0.84
C PHE A 10 -6.00 8.20 0.17
N VAL A 11 -5.78 7.03 0.75
CA VAL A 11 -6.33 5.76 0.28
C VAL A 11 -7.06 5.10 1.44
N ASP A 12 -8.39 5.18 1.40
CA ASP A 12 -9.25 4.77 2.51
C ASP A 12 -8.86 5.51 3.81
N ASP A 13 -8.32 4.81 4.80
CA ASP A 13 -7.81 5.30 6.09
C ASP A 13 -6.27 5.40 6.15
N LEU A 14 -5.60 5.19 5.01
CA LEU A 14 -4.14 5.25 4.88
C LEU A 14 -3.69 6.56 4.19
N VAL A 15 -2.53 7.05 4.60
CA VAL A 15 -1.81 8.10 3.87
C VAL A 15 -0.60 7.49 3.20
N VAL A 16 -0.52 7.58 1.87
CA VAL A 16 0.59 7.11 1.05
C VAL A 16 1.41 8.31 0.59
N TYR A 17 2.70 8.33 0.90
CA TYR A 17 3.64 9.36 0.50
C TYR A 17 4.81 8.74 -0.26
N PHE A 18 4.84 8.90 -1.58
CA PHE A 18 5.91 8.37 -2.41
C PHE A 18 7.21 9.15 -2.15
N ILE A 19 8.25 8.44 -1.73
CA ILE A 19 9.59 8.99 -1.50
C ILE A 19 10.48 8.84 -2.75
N ASN A 20 10.16 7.87 -3.60
CA ASN A 20 10.74 7.66 -4.92
C ASN A 20 9.76 6.84 -5.78
N GLU A 21 10.18 6.44 -6.99
CA GLU A 21 9.32 5.68 -7.91
C GLU A 21 8.95 4.28 -7.40
N ASN A 22 9.73 3.70 -6.50
CA ASN A 22 9.60 2.29 -6.06
C ASN A 22 9.11 2.15 -4.62
N GLU A 23 9.25 3.19 -3.81
CA GLU A 23 8.96 3.17 -2.38
C GLU A 23 8.05 4.33 -1.95
N ALA A 24 7.19 4.03 -0.99
CA ALA A 24 6.35 4.98 -0.29
C ALA A 24 6.44 4.79 1.22
N LEU A 25 6.25 5.88 1.95
CA LEU A 25 5.88 5.85 3.35
C LEU A 25 4.36 5.73 3.42
N VAL A 26 3.87 4.74 4.18
CA VAL A 26 2.44 4.52 4.40
C VAL A 26 2.15 4.65 5.88
N THR A 27 1.30 5.61 6.22
CA THR A 27 0.86 5.87 7.59
C THR A 27 -0.51 5.25 7.78
N ASP A 28 -0.57 4.27 8.68
CA ASP A 28 -1.80 3.63 9.14
C ASP A 28 -2.13 4.15 10.54
N TYR A 29 -3.38 4.53 10.74
CA TYR A 29 -3.88 4.96 12.04
C TYR A 29 -3.66 3.90 13.14
N ASP A 30 -3.73 2.62 12.77
CA ASP A 30 -3.54 1.50 13.71
C ASP A 30 -2.06 1.22 14.00
N CYS A 31 -1.16 1.46 13.02
CA CYS A 31 0.25 1.13 13.20
C CYS A 31 1.07 2.17 13.98
N ARG A 32 0.57 3.39 14.25
CA ARG A 32 1.27 4.50 14.96
C ARG A 32 2.67 4.88 14.42
N TRP A 33 3.13 4.26 13.34
CA TRP A 33 4.45 4.43 12.73
C TRP A 33 4.29 4.57 11.21
N GLU A 34 5.15 5.37 10.60
CA GLU A 34 5.30 5.42 9.14
C GLU A 34 6.02 4.17 8.66
N LEU A 35 5.41 3.41 7.76
CA LEU A 35 5.93 2.13 7.27
C LEU A 35 6.43 2.29 5.84
N ARG A 36 7.64 1.79 5.52
CA ARG A 36 8.04 1.69 4.12
C ARG A 36 7.28 0.57 3.43
N ALA A 37 6.73 0.87 2.27
CA ALA A 37 6.07 -0.09 1.39
C ALA A 37 6.46 0.15 -0.07
N SER A 38 6.49 -0.94 -0.83
CA SER A 38 6.62 -0.95 -2.28
C SER A 38 5.44 -1.73 -2.88
N GLU A 39 5.45 -1.96 -4.19
CA GLU A 39 4.46 -2.83 -4.84
C GLU A 39 4.57 -4.30 -4.42
N HIS A 40 5.64 -4.70 -3.74
CA HIS A 40 5.92 -6.10 -3.42
C HIS A 40 6.29 -6.35 -1.95
N THR A 41 6.65 -5.32 -1.20
CA THR A 41 7.18 -5.45 0.16
C THR A 41 6.57 -4.42 1.10
N CYS A 42 6.50 -4.75 2.39
CA CYS A 42 6.10 -3.81 3.43
C CYS A 42 6.80 -4.13 4.75
N GLU A 43 7.18 -3.10 5.50
CA GLU A 43 7.83 -3.26 6.80
C GLU A 43 6.85 -3.61 7.93
N CYS A 44 5.54 -3.57 7.70
CA CYS A 44 4.55 -3.83 8.74
C CYS A 44 4.64 -5.26 9.28
N CYS A 45 4.41 -5.42 10.59
CA CYS A 45 4.46 -6.71 11.26
C CYS A 45 3.54 -7.74 10.58
N THR A 46 2.33 -7.32 10.20
CA THR A 46 1.35 -8.18 9.52
C THR A 46 1.92 -8.80 8.25
N PHE A 47 2.55 -7.99 7.37
CA PHE A 47 3.19 -8.51 6.17
C PHE A 47 4.36 -9.43 6.52
N ARG A 48 5.25 -9.02 7.43
CA ARG A 48 6.43 -9.80 7.82
C ARG A 48 6.08 -11.19 8.36
N PHE A 49 5.00 -11.32 9.12
CA PHE A 49 4.57 -12.60 9.66
C PHE A 49 3.71 -13.41 8.68
N ARG A 50 2.72 -12.78 8.02
CA ARG A 50 1.80 -13.48 7.12
C ARG A 50 2.45 -13.94 5.82
N SER A 51 3.38 -13.15 5.26
CA SER A 51 4.08 -13.50 4.00
C SER A 51 4.89 -14.79 4.09
N ARG A 52 5.38 -15.13 5.30
CA ARG A 52 6.10 -16.39 5.56
C ARG A 52 5.19 -17.62 5.49
N VAL A 53 3.92 -17.46 5.83
CA VAL A 53 2.92 -18.53 5.86
C VAL A 53 2.15 -18.61 4.53
N ASN A 54 1.88 -17.45 3.93
CA ASN A 54 1.21 -17.32 2.65
C ASN A 54 2.01 -16.36 1.76
N PRO A 55 2.80 -16.87 0.80
CA PRO A 55 3.59 -16.05 -0.12
C PRO A 55 2.76 -15.08 -0.98
N ASN A 56 1.47 -15.37 -1.16
CA ASN A 56 0.53 -14.53 -1.92
C ASN A 56 -0.21 -13.52 -1.02
N PHE A 57 0.18 -13.36 0.24
CA PHE A 57 -0.45 -12.40 1.14
C PHE A 57 -0.15 -10.96 0.70
N ILE A 58 -1.19 -10.23 0.31
CA ILE A 58 -1.12 -8.80 0.01
C ILE A 58 -1.54 -8.03 1.26
N CYS A 59 -0.62 -7.28 1.86
CA CYS A 59 -0.97 -6.40 2.97
C CYS A 59 -1.63 -5.12 2.45
N ARG A 60 -2.49 -4.51 3.26
CA ARG A 60 -3.21 -3.28 2.92
C ARG A 60 -2.30 -2.12 2.47
N HIS A 61 -1.07 -2.03 3.00
CA HIS A 61 -0.13 -0.98 2.61
C HIS A 61 0.42 -1.18 1.20
N ILE A 62 0.71 -2.43 0.81
CA ILE A 62 1.12 -2.78 -0.56
C ILE A 62 -0.04 -2.51 -1.51
N ASP A 63 -1.26 -2.92 -1.15
CA ASP A 63 -2.45 -2.66 -1.94
C ASP A 63 -2.66 -1.16 -2.20
N ALA A 64 -2.52 -0.33 -1.16
CA ALA A 64 -2.63 1.12 -1.30
C ALA A 64 -1.59 1.70 -2.27
N VAL A 65 -0.33 1.24 -2.21
CA VAL A 65 0.72 1.65 -3.16
C VAL A 65 0.34 1.28 -4.60
N ARG A 66 -0.14 0.06 -4.83
CA ARG A 66 -0.50 -0.41 -6.18
C ARG A 66 -1.71 0.32 -6.75
N ARG A 67 -2.74 0.57 -5.93
CA ARG A 67 -3.92 1.38 -6.31
C ARG A 67 -3.50 2.76 -6.79
N MET A 68 -2.55 3.39 -6.11
CA MET A 68 -2.04 4.70 -6.52
C MET A 68 -1.20 4.68 -7.79
N LYS A 69 -0.42 3.62 -8.00
CA LYS A 69 0.32 3.42 -9.25
C LYS A 69 -0.55 2.97 -10.42
N GLY A 70 -1.78 2.54 -10.15
CA GLY A 70 -2.71 2.01 -11.16
C GLY A 70 -2.33 0.60 -11.64
N THR A 71 -1.58 -0.16 -10.83
CA THR A 71 -1.19 -1.55 -11.14
C THR A 71 -2.25 -2.58 -10.73
N GLU A 72 -3.35 -2.16 -10.09
CA GLU A 72 -4.50 -3.01 -9.78
C GLU A 72 -5.73 -2.49 -10.55
N HIS A 73 -6.27 -3.32 -11.44
CA HIS A 73 -7.50 -3.05 -12.18
C HIS A 73 -8.67 -2.84 -11.20
N SER A 74 -9.53 -1.89 -11.57
CA SER A 74 -10.91 -1.75 -11.13
C SER A 74 -11.61 -3.10 -10.96
N ASN A 75 -11.79 -3.53 -9.71
CA ASN A 75 -12.88 -4.43 -9.33
C ASN A 75 -14.04 -3.57 -8.83
N GLU A 76 -14.72 -2.96 -9.79
CA GLU A 76 -16.12 -2.62 -9.64
C GLU A 76 -16.90 -3.95 -9.70
N VAL A 77 -17.14 -4.59 -8.55
CA VAL A 77 -18.18 -5.63 -8.46
C VAL A 77 -19.44 -4.96 -7.94
N LYS A 78 -20.31 -4.66 -8.91
CA LYS A 78 -21.71 -4.29 -8.74
C LYS A 78 -22.45 -5.34 -7.90
N GLY A 79 -23.32 -4.85 -7.01
CA GLY A 79 -24.63 -5.45 -6.74
C GLY A 79 -24.70 -6.60 -5.74
N ALA A 80 -25.32 -6.33 -4.60
CA ALA A 80 -26.35 -7.16 -4.00
C ALA A 80 -27.37 -6.23 -3.32
#